data_AF-A0A829FCX2-F1
#
_entry.id   AF-A0A829FCX2-F1
#
_cell.length_a   1.000
_cell.length_b   1.000
_cell.length_c   1.000
_cell.angle_alpha   90.00
_cell.angle_beta   90.00
_cell.angle_gamma   90.00
#
_symmetry.space_group_name_H-M   'P 1'
#
loop_
_entity.id
_entity.type
_entity.pdbx_description
1 polymer ?
#
loop_
_entity_poly.entity_id
_entity_poly.type
_entity_poly.pdbx_seq_one_letter_code
_entity_poly.pdbx_strand_id
1 'polypeptide(L)'
;MEKFTHKKMDPNEIPIIFVRDCKGNVQGKVSINEWNERRRPATLNELEIKLYRQSLVYYADQEYEKATDLLKFLIARTEYTRFEYIERLANIYHIMNEPVKEYQLLDTVLSVAELIALPAGLEKKLVRRLLRVKQQLSDQEK
;
A
#
# COMPACT_ATOMS: atom_id res chain seq x y z
N MET A 1 -15.05 10.28 32.80
CA MET A 1 -14.40 9.32 31.88
C MET A 1 -14.36 7.98 32.57
N GLU A 2 -15.26 7.08 32.20
CA GLU A 2 -15.17 5.69 32.67
C GLU A 2 -14.05 4.97 31.91
N LYS A 3 -13.13 4.38 32.65
CA LYS A 3 -12.09 3.52 32.08
C LYS A 3 -12.78 2.25 31.63
N PHE A 4 -12.84 2.01 30.32
CA PHE A 4 -13.20 0.70 29.78
C PHE A 4 -12.15 -0.32 30.24
N THR A 5 -12.41 -0.97 31.36
CA THR A 5 -11.70 -2.17 31.75
C THR A 5 -12.12 -3.26 30.78
N HIS A 6 -11.25 -3.59 29.83
CA HIS A 6 -11.42 -4.79 29.02
C HIS A 6 -11.46 -5.99 29.98
N LYS A 7 -12.66 -6.50 30.27
CA LYS A 7 -12.83 -7.81 30.89
C LYS A 7 -12.01 -8.79 30.07
N LYS A 8 -11.07 -9.50 30.70
CA LYS A 8 -10.41 -10.63 30.06
C LYS A 8 -11.52 -11.63 29.69
N MET A 9 -11.67 -11.94 28.40
CA MET A 9 -12.61 -12.96 27.93
C MET A 9 -12.27 -14.28 28.61
N ASP A 10 -13.29 -14.97 29.12
CA ASP A 10 -13.13 -16.31 29.68
C ASP A 10 -12.69 -17.26 28.54
N PRO A 11 -11.69 -18.14 28.76
CA PRO A 11 -11.26 -19.11 27.76
C PRO A 11 -12.40 -19.94 27.14
N ASN A 12 -13.49 -20.16 27.88
CA ASN A 12 -14.66 -20.90 27.41
C ASN A 12 -15.61 -20.08 26.51
N GLU A 13 -15.45 -18.75 26.45
CA GLU A 13 -16.25 -17.86 25.60
C GLU A 13 -15.59 -17.58 24.24
N ILE A 14 -14.38 -18.10 24.00
CA ILE A 14 -13.64 -17.86 22.76
C ILE A 14 -14.25 -18.68 21.61
N PRO A 15 -14.74 -18.06 20.52
CA PRO A 15 -15.31 -18.79 19.40
C PRO A 15 -14.33 -19.79 18.79
N ILE A 16 -14.82 -20.99 18.47
CA ILE A 16 -14.05 -22.07 17.87
C ILE A 16 -14.43 -22.20 16.39
N ILE A 17 -13.43 -22.24 15.52
CA ILE A 17 -13.55 -22.47 14.08
C ILE A 17 -13.26 -23.95 13.81
N PHE A 18 -14.16 -24.60 13.06
CA PHE A 18 -13.98 -25.96 12.57
C PHE A 18 -13.30 -25.93 11.21
N VAL A 19 -12.07 -26.44 11.13
CA VAL A 19 -11.33 -26.57 9.87
C VAL A 19 -11.77 -27.84 9.18
N ARG A 20 -12.24 -27.72 7.93
CA ARG A 20 -12.71 -28.85 7.12
C ARG A 20 -11.76 -29.12 5.96
N ASP A 21 -11.65 -30.39 5.58
CA ASP A 21 -10.97 -30.79 4.35
C ASP A 21 -11.83 -30.48 3.11
N CYS A 22 -11.25 -30.70 1.93
CA CYS A 22 -11.94 -30.57 0.64
C CYS A 22 -13.08 -31.58 0.43
N LYS A 23 -13.26 -32.55 1.32
CA LYS A 23 -14.36 -33.51 1.34
C LYS A 23 -15.42 -33.15 2.40
N GLY A 24 -15.25 -32.04 3.12
CA GLY A 24 -16.17 -31.55 4.15
C GLY A 24 -16.00 -32.16 5.54
N ASN A 25 -15.02 -33.05 5.75
CA ASN A 25 -14.74 -33.65 7.06
C ASN A 25 -13.98 -32.69 7.95
N VAL A 26 -14.29 -32.67 9.24
CA VAL A 26 -13.56 -31.84 10.21
C VAL A 26 -12.16 -32.40 10.43
N GLN A 27 -11.13 -31.69 9.98
CA GLN A 27 -9.72 -32.02 10.24
C GLN A 27 -9.25 -31.53 11.61
N GLY A 28 -9.86 -30.47 12.15
CA GLY A 28 -9.45 -29.93 13.44
C GLY A 28 -10.32 -28.79 13.92
N LYS A 29 -10.10 -28.40 15.18
CA LYS A 29 -10.72 -27.24 15.81
C LYS A 29 -9.62 -26.26 16.18
N VAL A 30 -9.83 -24.99 15.91
CA VAL A 30 -8.92 -23.91 16.28
C VAL A 30 -9.72 -22.76 16.87
N SER A 31 -9.23 -22.12 17.91
CA SER A 31 -9.86 -20.89 18.39
C SER A 31 -9.73 -19.78 17.35
N ILE A 32 -10.62 -18.78 17.40
CA ILE A 32 -10.52 -17.61 16.52
C ILE A 32 -9.21 -16.84 16.75
N ASN A 33 -8.66 -16.88 17.97
CA ASN A 33 -7.39 -16.27 18.31
C ASN A 33 -6.23 -17.01 17.62
N GLU A 34 -6.16 -18.34 17.73
CA GLU A 34 -5.16 -19.16 17.04
C GLU A 34 -5.26 -19.03 15.53
N TRP A 35 -6.48 -18.96 15.00
CA TRP A 35 -6.70 -18.75 13.56
C TRP A 35 -6.17 -17.41 13.07
N ASN A 36 -6.45 -16.35 13.82
CA ASN A 36 -5.94 -15.02 13.54
C ASN A 36 -4.42 -14.96 13.68
N GLU A 37 -3.83 -15.59 14.70
CA GLU A 37 -2.37 -15.67 14.85
C GLU A 37 -1.70 -16.41 13.68
N ARG A 38 -2.29 -17.52 13.21
CA ARG A 38 -1.77 -18.27 12.05
C ARG A 38 -1.87 -17.51 10.73
N ARG A 39 -2.78 -16.53 10.63
CA ARG A 39 -3.05 -15.76 9.40
C ARG A 39 -2.59 -14.31 9.45
N ARG A 40 -2.14 -13.84 10.61
CA ARG A 40 -1.41 -12.58 10.71
C ARG A 40 -0.20 -12.69 9.79
N PRO A 41 0.06 -11.68 8.94
CA PRO A 41 1.25 -11.70 8.11
C PRO A 41 2.45 -11.94 9.01
N ALA A 42 3.17 -13.03 8.76
CA ALA A 42 4.23 -13.49 9.66
C ALA A 42 5.40 -12.51 9.70
N THR A 43 5.49 -11.66 8.67
CA THR A 43 6.48 -10.60 8.54
C THR A 43 5.83 -9.34 7.98
N LEU A 44 6.46 -8.20 8.27
CA LEU A 44 6.10 -6.91 7.68
C LEU A 44 6.10 -6.97 6.13
N ASN A 45 7.04 -7.72 5.54
CA ASN A 45 7.12 -7.93 4.09
C ASN A 45 5.86 -8.59 3.51
N GLU A 46 5.24 -9.54 4.23
CA GLU A 46 4.03 -10.21 3.74
C GLU A 46 2.84 -9.24 3.72
N LEU A 47 2.74 -8.35 4.70
CA LEU A 47 1.74 -7.29 4.71
C LEU A 47 1.94 -6.32 3.54
N GLU A 48 3.18 -5.87 3.31
CA GLU A 48 3.52 -4.99 2.17
C GLU A 48 3.11 -5.63 0.83
N ILE A 49 3.45 -6.91 0.62
CA ILE A 49 3.07 -7.64 -0.60
C ILE A 49 1.54 -7.72 -0.75
N LYS A 50 0.81 -8.02 0.33
CA LYS A 50 -0.66 -8.10 0.29
C LYS A 50 -1.29 -6.74 -0.02
N LEU A 51 -0.82 -5.68 0.61
CA LEU A 51 -1.31 -4.32 0.37
C LEU A 51 -0.99 -3.84 -1.05
N TYR A 52 0.20 -4.16 -1.57
CA TYR A 52 0.54 -3.82 -2.95
C TYR A 52 -0.32 -4.58 -3.96
N ARG A 53 -0.56 -5.87 -3.74
CA ARG A 53 -1.51 -6.64 -4.58
C ARG A 53 -2.91 -6.02 -4.54
N GLN A 54 -3.37 -5.62 -3.36
CA GLN A 54 -4.67 -4.97 -3.22
C GLN A 54 -4.73 -3.61 -3.95
N SER A 55 -3.65 -2.82 -3.92
CA SER A 55 -3.62 -1.56 -4.67
C SER A 55 -3.67 -1.77 -6.20
N LEU A 56 -3.11 -2.87 -6.69
CA LEU A 56 -3.24 -3.26 -8.10
C LEU A 56 -4.66 -3.69 -8.47
N VAL A 57 -5.38 -4.38 -7.56
CA VAL A 57 -6.80 -4.71 -7.76
C VAL A 57 -7.62 -3.42 -7.85
N TYR A 58 -7.48 -2.51 -6.90
CA TYR A 58 -8.17 -1.21 -6.94
C TYR A 58 -7.82 -0.40 -8.20
N TYR A 59 -6.56 -0.44 -8.64
CA TYR A 59 -6.16 0.20 -9.89
C TYR A 59 -6.87 -0.40 -11.11
N ALA A 60 -6.99 -1.73 -11.17
CA ALA A 60 -7.67 -2.43 -12.27
C ALA A 60 -9.18 -2.13 -12.28
N ASP A 61 -9.78 -2.04 -11.09
CA ASP A 61 -11.20 -1.72 -10.90
C ASP A 61 -11.49 -0.22 -11.01
N GLN A 62 -10.50 0.60 -11.36
CA GLN A 62 -10.58 2.08 -11.47
C GLN A 62 -10.96 2.78 -10.16
N GLU A 63 -10.82 2.10 -9.01
CA GLU A 63 -10.98 2.66 -7.68
C GLU A 63 -9.70 3.42 -7.26
N TYR A 64 -9.36 4.45 -8.03
CA TYR A 64 -8.06 5.13 -7.95
C TYR A 64 -7.78 5.80 -6.59
N GLU A 65 -8.80 6.28 -5.89
CA GLU A 65 -8.67 6.85 -4.55
C GLU A 65 -8.16 5.79 -3.55
N LYS A 66 -8.77 4.60 -3.55
CA LYS A 66 -8.34 3.50 -2.67
C LYS A 66 -6.95 2.99 -3.03
N ALA A 67 -6.64 2.91 -4.33
CA ALA A 67 -5.30 2.55 -4.79
C ALA A 67 -4.25 3.58 -4.32
N THR A 68 -4.59 4.87 -4.38
CA THR A 68 -3.74 5.99 -3.95
C THR A 68 -3.40 5.90 -2.47
N ASP A 69 -4.39 5.64 -1.61
CA ASP A 69 -4.18 5.55 -0.16
C ASP A 69 -3.23 4.41 0.20
N LEU A 70 -3.42 3.23 -0.40
CA LEU A 70 -2.52 2.10 -0.18
C LEU A 70 -1.10 2.37 -0.69
N LEU A 71 -0.95 3.00 -1.84
CA LEU A 71 0.36 3.32 -2.41
C LEU A 71 1.09 4.38 -1.57
N LYS A 72 0.41 5.42 -1.09
CA LYS A 72 0.99 6.41 -0.18
C LYS A 72 1.51 5.75 1.10
N PHE A 73 0.70 4.87 1.70
CA PHE A 73 1.11 4.10 2.88
C PHE A 73 2.37 3.27 2.59
N LEU A 74 2.39 2.52 1.49
CA LEU A 74 3.52 1.68 1.10
C LEU A 74 4.80 2.48 0.81
N ILE A 75 4.68 3.62 0.13
CA ILE A 75 5.81 4.51 -0.17
C ILE A 75 6.42 5.06 1.13
N ALA A 76 5.59 5.57 2.04
CA ALA A 76 6.05 6.07 3.33
C ALA A 76 6.69 4.94 4.17
N ARG A 77 6.10 3.73 4.15
CA ARG A 77 6.59 2.59 4.93
C ARG A 77 7.95 2.07 4.45
N THR A 78 8.18 2.13 3.14
CA THR A 78 9.41 1.66 2.50
C THR A 78 10.42 2.78 2.28
N GLU A 79 10.19 3.97 2.85
CA GLU A 79 11.09 5.12 2.76
C GLU A 79 11.48 5.43 1.32
N TYR A 80 10.50 5.37 0.40
CA TYR A 80 10.69 5.66 -1.03
C TYR A 80 11.64 4.69 -1.79
N THR A 81 12.10 3.61 -1.17
CA THR A 81 13.03 2.64 -1.81
C THR A 81 12.39 1.77 -2.88
N ARG A 82 11.05 1.66 -2.91
CA ARG A 82 10.29 0.84 -3.87
C ARG A 82 9.76 1.68 -5.03
N PHE A 83 10.54 1.72 -6.11
CA PHE A 83 10.23 2.51 -7.30
C PHE A 83 8.89 2.13 -7.96
N GLU A 84 8.50 0.86 -7.93
CA GLU A 84 7.25 0.38 -8.53
C GLU A 84 6.03 1.07 -7.92
N TYR A 85 6.09 1.40 -6.63
CA TYR A 85 4.98 2.07 -5.92
C TYR A 85 4.89 3.54 -6.35
N ILE A 86 6.04 4.20 -6.46
CA ILE A 86 6.16 5.59 -6.92
C ILE A 86 5.64 5.71 -8.35
N GLU A 87 6.09 4.83 -9.26
CA GLU A 87 5.67 4.86 -10.66
C GLU A 87 4.16 4.62 -10.79
N ARG A 88 3.62 3.66 -10.03
CA ARG A 88 2.17 3.39 -10.05
C ARG A 88 1.37 4.59 -9.54
N LEU A 89 1.78 5.20 -8.44
CA LEU A 89 1.09 6.37 -7.88
C LEU A 89 1.16 7.57 -8.84
N ALA A 90 2.32 7.83 -9.44
CA ALA A 90 2.47 8.89 -10.43
C ALA A 90 1.56 8.66 -11.65
N ASN A 91 1.40 7.41 -12.10
CA ASN A 91 0.47 7.06 -13.18
C ASN A 91 -0.99 7.31 -12.79
N ILE A 92 -1.38 7.03 -11.54
CA ILE A 92 -2.73 7.33 -11.06
C ILE A 92 -2.99 8.83 -11.08
N TYR A 93 -2.08 9.65 -10.56
CA TYR A 93 -2.23 11.11 -10.60
C TYR A 93 -2.31 11.64 -12.04
N HIS A 94 -1.54 11.06 -12.96
CA HIS A 94 -1.65 11.40 -14.37
C HIS A 94 -3.04 11.08 -14.95
N ILE A 95 -3.56 9.87 -14.69
CA ILE A 95 -4.89 9.43 -15.16
C ILE A 95 -6.01 10.30 -14.58
N MET A 96 -5.89 10.66 -13.29
CA MET A 96 -6.85 11.53 -12.60
C MET A 96 -6.72 13.01 -12.98
N ASN A 97 -5.78 13.37 -13.87
CA ASN A 97 -5.46 14.74 -14.23
C ASN A 97 -5.15 15.62 -13.00
N GLU A 98 -4.33 15.09 -12.08
CA GLU A 98 -3.86 15.77 -10.87
C GLU A 98 -2.36 16.12 -10.98
N PRO A 99 -1.95 17.00 -11.92
CA PRO A 99 -0.54 17.25 -12.22
C PRO A 99 0.23 17.86 -11.04
N VAL A 100 -0.44 18.60 -10.15
CA VAL A 100 0.19 19.16 -8.94
C VAL A 100 0.66 18.04 -8.01
N LYS A 101 -0.16 17.00 -7.80
CA LYS A 101 0.20 15.87 -6.93
C LYS A 101 1.26 14.99 -7.57
N GLU A 102 1.19 14.81 -8.89
CA GLU A 102 2.23 14.13 -9.66
C GLU A 102 3.58 14.85 -9.52
N TYR A 103 3.60 16.17 -9.71
CA TYR A 103 4.81 16.98 -9.55
C TYR A 103 5.39 16.84 -8.15
N GLN A 104 4.58 17.02 -7.10
CA GLN A 104 5.02 16.93 -5.70
C GLN A 104 5.62 15.56 -5.37
N LEU A 105 5.00 14.48 -5.85
CA LEU A 105 5.52 13.13 -5.66
C LEU A 105 6.90 12.96 -6.31
N LEU A 106 7.02 13.37 -7.58
CA LEU A 106 8.26 13.22 -8.35
C LEU A 106 9.39 14.08 -7.77
N ASP A 107 9.10 15.31 -7.38
CA ASP A 107 10.05 16.24 -6.76
C ASP A 107 10.56 15.69 -5.41
N THR A 108 9.65 15.17 -4.58
CA THR A 108 10.00 14.54 -3.30
C THR A 108 10.94 13.35 -3.51
N VAL A 109 10.62 12.45 -4.43
CA VAL A 109 11.45 11.26 -4.72
C VAL A 109 12.83 11.66 -5.23
N LEU A 110 12.91 12.67 -6.10
CA LEU A 110 14.18 13.16 -6.61
C LEU A 110 15.02 13.84 -5.52
N SER A 111 14.39 14.55 -4.58
CA SER A 111 15.10 15.19 -3.45
C SER A 111 15.79 14.18 -2.52
N VAL A 112 15.31 12.94 -2.47
CA VAL A 112 15.90 11.85 -1.66
C VAL A 112 16.64 10.81 -2.50
N ALA A 113 16.81 11.04 -3.82
CA ALA A 113 17.34 10.04 -4.75
C ALA A 113 18.74 9.53 -4.36
N GLU A 114 19.63 10.42 -3.91
CA GLU A 114 20.96 10.06 -3.45
C GLU A 114 20.92 9.19 -2.19
N LEU A 115 20.03 9.54 -1.24
CA LEU A 115 19.88 8.82 0.04
C LEU A 115 19.39 7.38 -0.18
N ILE A 116 18.46 7.19 -1.11
CA ILE A 116 17.89 5.86 -1.42
C ILE A 116 18.71 5.10 -2.48
N ALA A 117 19.84 5.64 -2.93
CA ALA A 117 20.68 5.09 -4.00
C ALA A 117 19.87 4.76 -5.28
N LEU A 118 19.02 5.69 -5.72
CA LEU A 118 18.18 5.49 -6.90
C LEU A 118 19.07 5.23 -8.14
N PRO A 119 18.79 4.18 -8.93
CA PRO A 119 19.55 3.92 -10.15
C PRO A 119 19.50 5.09 -11.12
N ALA A 120 20.65 5.53 -11.62
CA ALA A 120 20.78 6.71 -12.50
C ALA A 120 19.86 6.67 -13.74
N GLY A 121 19.56 5.49 -14.27
CA GLY A 121 18.61 5.33 -15.38
C GLY A 121 17.17 5.70 -15.00
N LEU A 122 16.75 5.34 -13.79
CA LEU A 122 15.42 5.67 -13.24
C LEU A 122 15.36 7.15 -12.87
N GLU A 123 16.41 7.68 -12.26
CA GLU A 123 16.51 9.11 -11.95
C GLU A 123 16.31 9.97 -13.21
N LYS A 124 17.05 9.68 -14.29
CA LYS A 124 16.89 10.36 -15.59
C LYS A 124 15.48 10.22 -16.17
N LYS A 125 14.78 9.12 -15.90
CA LYS A 125 13.37 8.93 -16.32
C LYS A 125 12.44 9.83 -15.51
N LEU A 126 12.64 9.91 -14.19
CA LEU A 126 11.86 10.77 -13.31
C LEU A 126 12.07 12.25 -13.59
N VAL A 127 13.31 12.70 -13.78
CA VAL A 127 13.62 14.10 -14.15
C VAL A 127 12.90 14.50 -15.45
N ARG A 128 12.98 13.65 -16.49
CA ARG A 128 12.27 13.91 -17.76
C ARG A 128 10.75 13.96 -17.58
N ARG A 129 10.19 13.14 -16.69
CA ARG A 129 8.76 13.16 -16.36
C ARG A 129 8.39 14.44 -15.61
N LEU A 130 9.15 14.80 -14.57
CA LEU A 130 8.94 16.02 -13.78
C LEU A 130 8.92 17.27 -14.67
N LEU A 131 9.88 17.40 -15.60
CA LEU A 131 9.93 18.53 -16.53
C LEU A 131 8.67 18.62 -17.43
N ARG A 132 8.14 17.48 -17.89
CA ARG A 132 6.90 17.45 -18.67
C ARG A 132 5.69 17.89 -17.84
N VAL A 133 5.59 17.39 -16.61
CA VAL A 133 4.49 17.78 -15.69
C VAL A 133 4.59 19.27 -15.34
N LYS A 134 5.81 19.79 -15.12
CA LYS A 134 6.04 21.22 -14.88
C LYS A 134 5.58 22.08 -16.06
N GLN A 135 5.86 21.65 -17.30
CA GLN A 135 5.39 22.34 -18.50
C GLN A 135 3.85 22.32 -18.57
N GLN A 136 3.23 21.16 -18.32
CA GLN A 136 1.77 21.04 -18.28
C GLN A 136 1.13 21.99 -17.25
N LEU A 137 1.72 22.11 -16.05
CA LEU A 137 1.26 23.06 -15.03
C LEU A 137 1.37 24.50 -15.52
N SER A 138 2.50 24.88 -16.12
CA SER A 138 2.71 26.23 -16.66
C SER A 138 1.73 26.59 -17.78
N ASP A 139 1.32 25.61 -18.58
CA ASP A 139 0.36 25.81 -19.67
C ASP A 139 -1.09 25.88 -19.18
N GLN A 140 -1.40 25.33 -17.99
CA GLN A 140 -2.72 25.45 -17.34
C GLN A 140 -2.93 26.79 -16.64
N GLU A 141 -1.85 27.51 -16.30
CA GLU A 141 -1.89 28.82 -15.65
C GLU A 141 -2.05 30.00 -16.63
N LYS A 142 -1.98 29.75 -17.94
CA LYS A 142 -2.15 30.75 -19.02
C LYS A 142 -3.57 30.77 -19.56
#